data_AF-A0A2E7E3R2-F1
#
_entry.id   AF-A0A2E7E3R2-F1
#
_cell.length_a   1.000
_cell.length_b   1.000
_cell.length_c   1.000
_cell.angle_alpha   90.00
_cell.angle_beta   90.00
_cell.angle_gamma   90.00
#
_symmetry.space_group_name_H-M   'P 1'
#
loop_
_entity.id
_entity.type
_entity.pdbx_description
1 polymer ?
#
loop_
_entity_poly.entity_id
_entity_poly.type
_entity_poly.pdbx_seq_one_letter_code
_entity_poly.pdbx_strand_id
1 'polypeptide(L)'
;MISKNRNNLFFILLIVIIPVLISVMMYLHRYTGHTTQQGIFIHPAISLPIAKANPTPWQILWVSSKPCDHQCTLSIKHLKQILNVHQTEPHRVSATIWVPQKHSKGWSKAVARSNLRAVILKTDQTKINHFLKHCSPSSDSTAAIIDPNHLVPLYYPQQDWPIRLNKDLTKLMKQSQMG
;
A
#
# COMPACT_ATOMS: atom_id res chain seq x y z
N MET A 1 34.52 18.22 -55.18
CA MET A 1 34.60 18.20 -53.70
C MET A 1 33.25 18.59 -53.06
N ILE A 2 32.16 17.84 -53.27
CA ILE A 2 30.81 18.18 -52.75
C ILE A 2 30.23 17.07 -51.85
N SER A 3 30.86 15.89 -51.77
CA SER A 3 30.37 14.78 -50.93
C SER A 3 30.71 14.91 -49.44
N LYS A 4 31.75 15.70 -49.08
CA LYS A 4 32.22 15.81 -47.68
C LYS A 4 31.30 16.65 -46.79
N ASN A 5 30.60 17.64 -47.37
CA ASN A 5 29.66 18.51 -46.64
C ASN A 5 28.29 17.86 -46.40
N ARG A 6 27.84 16.94 -47.27
CA ARG A 6 26.53 16.29 -47.14
C ARG A 6 26.48 15.37 -45.92
N ASN A 7 27.57 14.64 -45.66
CA ASN A 7 27.67 13.77 -44.48
C ASN A 7 27.70 14.57 -43.18
N ASN A 8 28.42 15.69 -43.13
CA ASN A 8 28.44 16.55 -41.94
C ASN A 8 27.06 17.14 -41.63
N LEU A 9 26.31 17.53 -42.66
CA LEU A 9 24.96 18.06 -42.48
C LEU A 9 23.99 16.99 -41.93
N PHE A 10 24.16 15.74 -42.37
CA PHE A 10 23.42 14.60 -41.83
C PHE A 10 23.75 14.33 -40.35
N PHE A 11 25.03 14.40 -39.96
CA PHE A 11 25.43 14.24 -38.55
C PHE A 11 24.85 15.33 -37.64
N ILE A 12 24.85 16.59 -38.10
CA ILE A 12 24.26 17.71 -37.35
C ILE A 12 22.75 17.50 -37.18
N LEU A 13 22.06 17.12 -38.25
CA LEU A 13 20.63 16.82 -38.21
C LEU A 13 20.32 15.68 -37.22
N LEU A 14 21.15 14.63 -37.23
CA LEU A 14 21.00 13.48 -36.35
C LEU A 14 21.14 13.86 -34.87
N ILE A 15 22.11 14.71 -34.53
CA ILE A 15 22.34 15.19 -33.15
C ILE A 15 21.15 16.00 -32.61
N VAL A 16 20.42 16.70 -33.48
CA VAL A 16 19.24 17.48 -33.09
C VAL A 16 17.99 16.60 -32.98
N ILE A 17 17.81 15.64 -33.89
CA ILE A 17 16.61 14.81 -33.95
C ILE A 17 16.65 13.65 -32.94
N ILE A 18 17.81 13.06 -32.68
CA ILE A 18 17.94 11.91 -31.76
C ILE A 18 17.43 12.22 -30.34
N PRO A 19 17.82 13.33 -29.68
CA PRO A 19 17.34 13.64 -28.33
C PRO A 19 15.82 13.81 -28.28
N VAL A 20 15.22 14.40 -29.32
CA VAL A 20 13.77 14.59 -29.42
C VAL A 20 13.06 13.24 -29.58
N LEU A 21 13.56 12.36 -30.46
CA LEU A 21 13.01 11.02 -30.62
C LEU A 21 13.15 10.18 -29.35
N ILE A 22 14.28 10.27 -28.65
CA ILE A 22 14.48 9.60 -27.35
C ILE A 22 13.49 10.16 -26.33
N SER A 23 13.31 11.48 -26.25
CA SER A 23 12.34 12.11 -25.33
C SER A 23 10.91 11.67 -25.62
N VAL A 24 10.51 11.63 -26.90
CA VAL A 24 9.17 11.17 -27.32
C VAL A 24 9.00 9.69 -27.03
N MET A 25 10.02 8.85 -27.29
CA MET A 25 9.99 7.45 -26.88
C MET A 25 9.85 7.34 -25.37
N MET A 26 10.66 8.03 -24.56
CA MET A 26 10.56 7.98 -23.09
C MET A 26 9.17 8.44 -22.58
N TYR A 27 8.57 9.42 -23.24
CA TYR A 27 7.22 9.90 -22.93
C TYR A 27 6.13 8.89 -23.31
N LEU A 28 6.17 8.33 -24.52
CA LEU A 28 5.21 7.33 -25.01
C LEU A 28 5.34 6.00 -24.28
N HIS A 29 6.58 5.61 -23.96
CA HIS A 29 6.88 4.45 -23.14
C HIS A 29 6.63 4.69 -21.66
N ARG A 30 5.98 5.82 -21.29
CA ARG A 30 5.67 6.27 -19.92
C ARG A 30 6.44 5.42 -18.96
N TYR A 31 7.71 5.78 -18.73
CA TYR A 31 8.42 5.27 -17.57
C TYR A 31 7.46 5.52 -16.42
N THR A 32 6.74 4.48 -16.00
CA THR A 32 5.89 4.47 -14.83
C THR A 32 6.94 4.57 -13.75
N GLY A 33 7.35 5.81 -13.50
CA GLY A 33 8.42 6.14 -12.59
C GLY A 33 8.13 5.28 -11.40
N HIS A 34 9.09 4.43 -11.05
CA HIS A 34 9.05 3.72 -9.80
C HIS A 34 9.03 4.80 -8.74
N THR A 35 7.83 5.34 -8.46
CA THR A 35 7.56 6.08 -7.27
C THR A 35 8.02 5.10 -6.20
N THR A 36 8.99 5.54 -5.41
CA THR A 36 9.55 4.72 -4.33
C THR A 36 8.49 4.26 -3.33
N GLN A 37 7.26 4.77 -3.47
CA GLN A 37 6.04 4.32 -2.79
C GLN A 37 5.20 3.45 -3.75
N GLN A 38 4.89 2.25 -3.28
CA GLN A 38 4.20 1.23 -4.06
C GLN A 38 2.68 1.16 -3.76
N GLY A 39 2.25 1.77 -2.65
CA GLY A 39 0.85 2.04 -2.32
C GLY A 39 0.29 3.25 -3.05
N ILE A 40 -1.04 3.34 -3.10
CA ILE A 40 -1.75 4.47 -3.69
C ILE A 40 -2.12 5.45 -2.58
N PHE A 41 -1.81 6.73 -2.79
CA PHE A 41 -2.15 7.78 -1.84
C PHE A 41 -3.64 8.11 -1.85
N ILE A 42 -4.20 8.28 -0.65
CA ILE A 42 -5.57 8.78 -0.49
C ILE A 42 -5.51 10.29 -0.25
N HIS A 43 -6.15 11.06 -1.14
CA HIS A 43 -6.32 12.50 -0.99
C HIS A 43 -7.80 12.87 -1.10
N PRO A 44 -8.41 13.50 -0.07
CA PRO A 44 -7.85 13.79 1.26
C PRO A 44 -7.69 12.53 2.12
N ALA A 45 -6.74 12.53 3.06
CA ALA A 45 -6.54 11.40 3.95
C ALA A 45 -7.81 11.09 4.76
N ILE A 46 -8.19 9.81 4.82
CA ILE A 46 -9.38 9.39 5.57
C ILE A 46 -9.01 9.31 7.04
N SER A 47 -9.68 10.10 7.88
CA SER A 47 -9.60 9.98 9.33
C SER A 47 -10.50 8.83 9.78
N LEU A 48 -9.93 7.87 10.51
CA LEU A 48 -10.73 6.79 11.10
C LEU A 48 -11.25 7.24 12.48
N PRO A 49 -12.52 6.99 12.83
CA PRO A 49 -13.06 7.27 14.16
C PRO A 49 -12.60 6.19 15.16
N ILE A 50 -11.28 6.01 15.28
CA ILE A 50 -10.66 5.18 16.31
C ILE A 50 -10.48 6.10 17.53
N ALA A 51 -10.74 5.60 18.74
CA ALA A 51 -10.61 6.39 19.95
C ALA A 51 -9.20 6.99 20.02
N LYS A 52 -9.10 8.33 20.05
CA LYS A 52 -7.85 9.13 20.10
C LYS A 52 -7.09 9.00 21.43
N ALA A 53 -7.04 7.79 21.99
CA ALA A 53 -6.35 7.53 23.25
C ALA A 53 -4.87 7.25 22.94
N ASN A 54 -4.04 8.27 23.08
CA ASN A 54 -2.58 8.29 22.92
C ASN A 54 -2.07 8.11 21.47
N PRO A 55 -0.86 8.63 21.14
CA PRO A 55 -0.23 8.33 19.86
C PRO A 55 -0.08 6.82 19.74
N THR A 56 -0.83 6.22 18.81
CA THR A 56 -0.75 4.79 18.57
C THR A 56 0.44 4.48 17.66
N PRO A 57 1.03 3.28 17.75
CA PRO A 57 1.95 2.79 16.72
C PRO A 57 1.39 2.98 15.31
N TRP A 58 2.27 3.00 14.32
CA TRP A 58 1.87 2.77 12.93
C TRP A 58 1.04 1.49 12.86
N GLN A 59 -0.09 1.52 12.16
CA GLN A 59 -0.97 0.36 12.09
C GLN A 59 -1.09 -0.14 10.67
N ILE A 60 -1.08 -1.45 10.53
CA ILE A 60 -1.44 -2.13 9.30
C ILE A 60 -2.92 -2.48 9.41
N LEU A 61 -3.73 -1.86 8.55
CA LEU A 61 -5.15 -2.13 8.45
C LEU A 61 -5.41 -3.16 7.36
N TRP A 62 -6.06 -4.26 7.70
CA TRP A 62 -6.67 -5.15 6.72
C TRP A 62 -8.19 -5.03 6.78
N VAL A 63 -8.81 -4.65 5.67
CA VAL A 63 -10.27 -4.54 5.55
C VAL A 63 -10.77 -5.65 4.65
N SER A 64 -11.82 -6.36 5.08
CA SER A 64 -12.48 -7.36 4.22
C SER A 64 -13.99 -7.34 4.43
N SER A 65 -14.75 -7.39 3.33
CA SER A 65 -16.22 -7.54 3.33
C SER A 65 -16.68 -9.00 3.41
N LYS A 66 -15.75 -9.96 3.25
CA LYS A 66 -16.05 -11.39 3.07
C LYS A 66 -15.81 -12.23 4.33
N PRO A 67 -16.43 -13.42 4.43
CA PRO A 67 -16.04 -14.42 5.42
C PRO A 67 -14.58 -14.82 5.24
N CYS A 68 -13.94 -15.25 6.33
CA CYS A 68 -12.55 -15.72 6.25
C CYS A 68 -12.48 -17.06 5.51
N ASP A 69 -11.86 -17.04 4.33
CA ASP A 69 -11.60 -18.17 3.45
C ASP A 69 -10.09 -18.51 3.41
N HIS A 70 -9.65 -19.25 2.38
CA HIS A 70 -8.23 -19.54 2.20
C HIS A 70 -7.38 -18.28 1.97
N GLN A 71 -7.86 -17.31 1.18
CA GLN A 71 -7.14 -16.07 0.92
C GLN A 71 -6.99 -15.22 2.20
N CYS A 72 -8.00 -15.19 3.06
CA CYS A 72 -7.92 -14.62 4.40
C CYS A 72 -6.77 -15.24 5.20
N THR A 73 -6.67 -16.58 5.24
CA THR A 73 -5.60 -17.23 6.02
C THR A 73 -4.20 -16.93 5.48
N LEU A 74 -4.04 -16.78 4.17
CA LEU A 74 -2.78 -16.34 3.55
C LEU A 74 -2.47 -14.90 3.96
N SER A 75 -3.46 -14.01 3.90
CA SER A 75 -3.31 -12.60 4.30
C SER A 75 -2.90 -12.47 5.76
N ILE A 76 -3.48 -13.28 6.66
CA ILE A 76 -3.10 -13.35 8.07
C ILE A 76 -1.64 -13.81 8.24
N LYS A 77 -1.19 -14.83 7.48
CA LYS A 77 0.21 -15.26 7.51
C LYS A 77 1.16 -14.16 7.05
N HIS A 78 0.79 -13.43 6.00
CA HIS A 78 1.56 -12.29 5.51
C HIS A 78 1.63 -11.16 6.54
N LEU A 79 0.50 -10.80 7.16
CA LEU A 79 0.48 -9.83 8.26
C LEU A 79 1.43 -10.25 9.39
N LYS A 80 1.41 -11.53 9.76
CA LYS A 80 2.30 -12.07 10.78
C LYS A 80 3.77 -11.92 10.39
N GLN A 81 4.12 -12.25 9.15
CA GLN A 81 5.50 -12.08 8.65
C GLN A 81 5.95 -10.63 8.74
N ILE A 82 5.10 -9.68 8.35
CA ILE A 82 5.42 -8.25 8.44
C ILE A 82 5.63 -7.84 9.89
N LEU A 83 4.72 -8.18 10.80
CA LEU A 83 4.88 -7.87 12.22
C LEU A 83 6.12 -8.53 12.83
N ASN A 84 6.48 -9.74 12.38
CA ASN A 84 7.68 -10.43 12.82
C ASN A 84 8.97 -9.69 12.44
N VAL A 85 9.00 -9.04 11.26
CA VAL A 85 10.14 -8.20 10.86
C VAL A 85 10.31 -7.01 11.80
N HIS A 86 9.20 -6.48 12.33
CA HIS A 86 9.20 -5.32 13.24
C HIS A 86 9.15 -5.70 14.73
N GLN A 87 9.37 -6.98 15.08
CA GLN A 87 9.28 -7.47 16.47
C GLN A 87 10.32 -6.87 17.42
N THR A 88 11.44 -6.36 16.91
CA THR A 88 12.44 -5.66 17.73
C THR A 88 11.92 -4.34 18.27
N GLU A 89 10.89 -3.77 17.64
CA GLU A 89 10.24 -2.51 18.03
C GLU A 89 8.71 -2.68 18.06
N PRO A 90 8.18 -3.56 18.93
CA PRO A 90 6.76 -3.97 18.88
C PRO A 90 5.80 -2.84 19.26
N HIS A 91 6.32 -1.76 19.85
CA HIS A 91 5.58 -0.53 20.15
C HIS A 91 5.44 0.42 18.95
N ARG A 92 6.05 0.10 17.81
CA ARG A 92 6.03 0.96 16.61
C ARG A 92 5.08 0.49 15.54
N VAL A 93 4.79 -0.82 15.45
CA VAL A 93 3.89 -1.39 14.45
C VAL A 93 2.85 -2.31 15.08
N SER A 94 1.57 -2.07 14.79
CA SER A 94 0.47 -2.97 15.17
C SER A 94 -0.37 -3.37 13.95
N ALA A 95 -1.18 -4.42 14.09
CA ALA A 95 -2.12 -4.82 13.04
C ALA A 95 -3.56 -4.73 13.54
N THR A 96 -4.41 -4.19 12.68
CA THR A 96 -5.84 -3.99 12.92
C THR A 96 -6.61 -4.62 11.75
N ILE A 97 -7.66 -5.38 12.05
CA ILE A 97 -8.46 -6.08 11.05
C ILE A 97 -9.91 -5.62 11.15
N TRP A 98 -10.45 -5.03 10.08
CA TRP A 98 -11.84 -4.60 9.99
C TRP A 98 -12.67 -5.63 9.24
N VAL A 99 -13.68 -6.16 9.94
CA VAL A 99 -14.55 -7.20 9.40
C VAL A 99 -16.01 -6.97 9.82
N PRO A 100 -16.98 -7.42 9.01
CA PRO A 100 -18.38 -7.36 9.36
C PRO A 100 -18.65 -8.16 10.63
N GLN A 101 -19.54 -7.66 11.48
CA GLN A 101 -19.90 -8.33 12.74
C GLN A 101 -20.29 -9.81 12.52
N LYS A 102 -21.03 -10.09 11.43
CA LYS A 102 -21.44 -11.45 11.01
C LYS A 102 -20.26 -12.40 10.80
N HIS A 103 -19.12 -11.91 10.31
CA HIS A 103 -17.94 -12.71 9.97
C HIS A 103 -16.86 -12.72 11.06
N SER A 104 -17.00 -11.88 12.08
CA SER A 104 -16.00 -11.69 13.14
C SER A 104 -15.56 -12.97 13.85
N LYS A 105 -16.47 -13.93 14.08
CA LYS A 105 -16.13 -15.22 14.74
C LYS A 105 -15.15 -16.06 13.92
N GLY A 106 -15.33 -16.13 12.60
CA GLY A 106 -14.46 -16.89 11.69
C GLY A 106 -13.06 -16.28 11.64
N TRP A 107 -13.00 -14.95 11.50
CA TRP A 107 -11.77 -14.18 11.56
C TRP A 107 -11.03 -14.33 12.89
N SER A 108 -11.74 -14.25 14.02
CA SER A 108 -11.15 -14.42 15.35
C SER A 108 -10.50 -15.79 15.52
N LYS A 109 -11.16 -16.86 15.05
CA LYS A 109 -10.58 -18.21 15.06
C LYS A 109 -9.34 -18.31 14.19
N ALA A 110 -9.35 -17.73 12.99
CA ALA A 110 -8.20 -17.77 12.08
C ALA A 110 -6.99 -17.00 12.64
N VAL A 111 -7.21 -15.81 13.19
CA VAL A 111 -6.18 -14.99 13.84
C VAL A 111 -5.60 -15.72 15.05
N ALA A 112 -6.45 -16.29 15.93
CA ALA A 112 -6.01 -17.05 17.09
C ALA A 112 -5.15 -18.27 16.69
N ARG A 113 -5.57 -19.05 15.68
CA ARG A 113 -4.81 -20.20 15.16
C ARG A 113 -3.44 -19.80 14.62
N SER A 114 -3.32 -18.62 14.02
CA SER A 114 -2.06 -18.12 13.49
C SER A 114 -1.12 -17.54 14.56
N ASN A 115 -1.61 -17.35 15.80
CA ASN A 115 -0.92 -16.60 16.85
C ASN A 115 -0.46 -15.21 16.38
N LEU A 116 -1.32 -14.52 15.61
CA LEU A 116 -1.10 -13.16 15.16
C LEU A 116 -1.59 -12.19 16.24
N ARG A 117 -0.72 -11.27 16.68
CA ARG A 117 -1.10 -10.16 17.56
C ARG A 117 -1.78 -9.06 16.76
N ALA A 118 -3.07 -9.24 16.47
CA ALA A 118 -3.89 -8.25 15.75
C ALA A 118 -5.19 -7.95 16.49
N VAL A 119 -5.62 -6.69 16.43
CA VAL A 119 -6.91 -6.25 16.98
C VAL A 119 -7.98 -6.41 15.91
N ILE A 120 -9.04 -7.15 16.23
CA ILE A 120 -10.18 -7.33 15.31
C ILE A 120 -11.26 -6.32 15.69
N LEU A 121 -11.52 -5.37 14.79
CA LEU A 121 -12.58 -4.38 14.93
C LEU A 121 -13.81 -4.82 14.13
N LYS A 122 -14.90 -5.06 14.88
CA LYS A 122 -16.21 -5.38 14.33
C LYS A 122 -16.82 -4.09 13.82
N THR A 123 -16.99 -4.01 12.51
CA THR A 123 -17.49 -2.80 11.83
C THR A 123 -18.76 -3.13 11.07
N ASP A 124 -19.64 -2.14 10.90
CA ASP A 124 -20.78 -2.27 10.01
C ASP A 124 -20.32 -2.47 8.55
N GLN A 125 -21.03 -3.34 7.82
CA GLN A 125 -20.81 -3.61 6.41
C GLN A 125 -20.87 -2.33 5.56
N THR A 126 -21.75 -1.38 5.92
CA THR A 126 -21.91 -0.12 5.19
C THR A 126 -20.62 0.71 5.22
N LYS A 127 -19.98 0.83 6.38
CA LYS A 127 -18.70 1.54 6.57
C LYS A 127 -17.55 0.82 5.86
N ILE A 128 -17.51 -0.50 5.92
CA ILE A 128 -16.52 -1.31 5.19
C ILE A 128 -16.66 -1.08 3.69
N ASN A 129 -17.87 -1.17 3.14
CA ASN A 129 -18.12 -0.97 1.72
C ASN A 129 -17.83 0.47 1.30
N HIS A 130 -18.13 1.46 2.16
CA HIS A 130 -17.77 2.85 1.89
C HIS A 130 -16.26 3.05 1.79
N PHE A 131 -15.48 2.45 2.70
CA PHE A 131 -14.03 2.48 2.66
C PHE A 131 -13.47 1.76 1.41
N LEU A 132 -13.98 0.55 1.12
CA LEU A 132 -13.56 -0.23 -0.04
C LEU A 132 -13.91 0.47 -1.36
N LYS A 133 -15.06 1.14 -1.47
CA LYS A 133 -15.41 1.93 -2.67
C LYS A 133 -14.41 3.05 -2.96
N HIS A 134 -13.86 3.69 -1.93
CA HIS A 134 -12.87 4.76 -2.09
C HIS A 134 -11.47 4.22 -2.37
N CYS A 135 -11.09 3.12 -1.73
CA CYS A 135 -9.74 2.57 -1.85
C CYS A 135 -9.66 1.55 -2.99
N SER A 136 -10.47 0.51 -2.95
CA SER A 136 -10.38 -0.61 -3.88
C SER A 136 -11.76 -0.99 -4.42
N PRO A 137 -12.37 -0.18 -5.31
CA PRO A 137 -13.76 -0.34 -5.76
C PRO A 137 -14.05 -1.68 -6.45
N SER A 138 -13.01 -2.34 -6.98
CA SER A 138 -13.09 -3.65 -7.62
C SER A 138 -12.74 -4.84 -6.71
N SER A 139 -12.43 -4.60 -5.43
CA SER A 139 -12.01 -5.65 -4.49
C SER A 139 -12.86 -5.67 -3.22
N ASP A 140 -13.07 -6.88 -2.72
CA ASP A 140 -13.73 -7.14 -1.44
C ASP A 140 -12.79 -7.01 -0.23
N SER A 141 -11.52 -6.76 -0.49
CA SER A 141 -10.53 -6.55 0.57
C SER A 141 -9.38 -5.67 0.13
N THR A 142 -8.76 -4.98 1.08
CA THR A 142 -7.57 -4.16 0.83
C THR A 142 -6.75 -4.03 2.10
N ALA A 143 -5.44 -3.84 1.93
CA ALA A 143 -4.55 -3.43 3.00
C ALA A 143 -4.37 -1.92 2.96
N ALA A 144 -4.15 -1.31 4.11
CA ALA A 144 -3.81 0.10 4.23
C ALA A 144 -2.83 0.32 5.40
N ILE A 145 -2.12 1.44 5.34
CA ILE A 145 -1.31 1.91 6.46
C ILE A 145 -2.10 3.01 7.16
N ILE A 146 -2.15 2.95 8.49
CA ILE A 146 -2.67 4.00 9.36
C ILE A 146 -1.47 4.63 10.06
N ASP A 147 -1.37 5.96 10.01
CA ASP A 147 -0.35 6.69 10.74
C ASP A 147 -0.71 6.84 12.24
N PRO A 148 0.22 7.31 13.09
CA PRO A 148 -0.05 7.58 14.51
C PRO A 148 -1.17 8.60 14.77
N ASN A 149 -1.55 9.40 13.77
CA ASN A 149 -2.64 10.38 13.84
C ASN A 149 -4.00 9.82 13.36
N HIS A 150 -4.09 8.50 13.13
CA HIS A 150 -5.27 7.81 12.63
C HIS A 150 -5.73 8.24 11.22
N LEU A 151 -4.79 8.72 10.41
CA LEU A 151 -4.98 8.98 9.00
C LEU A 151 -4.56 7.77 8.19
N VAL A 152 -5.26 7.54 7.08
CA VAL A 152 -4.91 6.50 6.10
C VAL A 152 -4.19 7.13 4.91
N PRO A 153 -2.86 7.28 4.93
CA PRO A 153 -2.12 7.87 3.83
C PRO A 153 -2.06 6.97 2.60
N LEU A 154 -1.98 5.63 2.78
CA LEU A 154 -1.73 4.67 1.70
C LEU A 154 -2.65 3.46 1.80
N TYR A 155 -3.10 2.96 0.64
CA TYR A 155 -3.76 1.67 0.51
C TYR A 155 -3.18 0.84 -0.64
N TYR A 156 -3.50 -0.46 -0.64
CA TYR A 156 -2.93 -1.46 -1.54
C TYR A 156 -4.06 -2.32 -2.13
N PRO A 157 -4.46 -2.08 -3.39
CA PRO A 157 -5.54 -2.82 -4.04
C PRO A 157 -5.07 -4.16 -4.67
N GLN A 158 -3.77 -4.38 -4.81
CA GLN A 158 -3.19 -5.53 -5.52
C GLN A 158 -2.85 -6.69 -4.57
N GLN A 159 -2.81 -7.91 -5.11
CA GLN A 159 -2.49 -9.14 -4.34
C GLN A 159 -1.06 -9.20 -3.79
N ASP A 160 -0.11 -8.47 -4.38
CA ASP A 160 1.29 -8.38 -3.92
C ASP A 160 1.51 -7.32 -2.83
N TRP A 161 0.42 -6.87 -2.20
CA TRP A 161 0.44 -5.90 -1.11
C TRP A 161 1.42 -6.20 0.03
N PRO A 162 1.72 -7.45 0.45
CA PRO A 162 2.55 -7.66 1.64
C PRO A 162 3.98 -7.11 1.49
N ILE A 163 4.59 -7.35 0.33
CA ILE A 163 5.96 -6.93 0.03
C ILE A 163 6.02 -5.40 -0.08
N ARG A 164 5.03 -4.84 -0.80
CA ARG A 164 4.92 -3.40 -1.06
C ARG A 164 4.67 -2.61 0.21
N LEU A 165 3.72 -3.07 1.01
CA LEU A 165 3.34 -2.45 2.28
C LEU A 165 4.52 -2.42 3.25
N ASN A 166 5.27 -3.53 3.39
CA ASN A 166 6.40 -3.55 4.31
C ASN A 166 7.51 -2.55 3.93
N LYS A 167 7.80 -2.43 2.63
CA LYS A 167 8.78 -1.45 2.13
C LYS A 167 8.34 -0.03 2.42
N ASP A 168 7.10 0.31 2.09
CA ASP A 168 6.54 1.64 2.31
C ASP A 168 6.45 1.98 3.81
N LEU A 169 5.99 1.04 4.64
CA LEU A 169 5.92 1.20 6.09
C LEU A 169 7.30 1.50 6.68
N THR A 170 8.32 0.71 6.31
CA THR A 170 9.70 0.93 6.76
C THR A 170 10.22 2.31 6.36
N LYS A 171 9.91 2.75 5.13
CA LYS A 171 10.30 4.07 4.63
C LYS A 171 9.60 5.20 5.39
N LEU A 172 8.28 5.09 5.61
CA LEU A 172 7.49 6.07 6.35
C LEU A 172 7.94 6.20 7.82
N MET A 173 8.21 5.07 8.47
CA MET A 173 8.75 5.06 9.83
C MET A 173 10.14 5.70 9.92
N LYS A 174 11.00 5.51 8.91
CA LYS A 174 12.31 6.15 8.84
C LYS A 174 12.21 7.66 8.61
N GLN A 175 11.26 8.10 7.78
CA GLN A 175 11.10 9.52 7.43
C GLN A 175 10.38 10.34 8.50
N SER A 176 9.39 9.76 9.19
CA SER A 176 8.61 10.47 10.20
C SER A 176 9.40 10.75 11.49
N GLN A 177 10.53 10.08 11.73
CA GLN A 177 11.28 10.09 13.00
C GLN A 177 10.41 9.77 14.23
N MET A 178 9.17 9.29 14.03
CA MET A 178 8.27 8.87 15.09
C MET A 178 8.57 7.39 15.37
N GLY A 179 9.27 7.15 16.48
CA GLY A 179 9.74 5.85 16.93
C GLY A 179 10.40 5.95 18.28
#